data_AF-A0A2Z2HWZ0-F1
#
_entry.id   AF-A0A2Z2HWZ0-F1
#
_cell.length_a   1.000
_cell.length_b   1.000
_cell.length_c   1.000
_cell.angle_alpha   90.00
_cell.angle_beta   90.00
_cell.angle_gamma   90.00
#
_symmetry.space_group_name_H-M   'P 1'
#
loop_
_entity.id
_entity.type
_entity.pdbx_description
1 polymer ?
#
loop_
_entity_poly.entity_id
_entity_poly.type
_entity_poly.pdbx_seq_one_letter_code
_entity_poly.pdbx_strand_id
1 'polypeptide(L)'
;MDGTDDLLEAVRSSDADRVNDAIDRVGNLEPAERGALLDETVSDLAAIYDHSDDGYVRQSVVRAADQLCPGLSAAFLIDDGRLEREAVERRADTAGGFFLEAILDADGRVRQSATRGLKDVYRCYDSLEDDESIAAFATELESLAADEDGAIRKHVLESKRDAEFFLQSPGSRLLGSLAREFDL
;
A
#
# COMPACT_ATOMS: atom_id res chain seq x y z
N MET A 1 -0.68 21.38 -16.58
CA MET A 1 -0.11 20.04 -16.42
C MET A 1 -1.22 19.18 -15.88
N ASP A 2 -1.41 18.02 -16.48
CA ASP A 2 -2.28 16.99 -15.93
C ASP A 2 -1.65 16.49 -14.62
N GLY A 3 -2.44 16.18 -13.60
CA GLY A 3 -1.94 15.77 -12.28
C GLY A 3 -1.05 14.52 -12.35
N THR A 4 -1.31 13.68 -13.35
CA THR A 4 -0.56 12.48 -13.74
C THR A 4 0.90 12.80 -14.11
N ASP A 5 1.12 13.69 -15.06
CA ASP A 5 2.46 14.03 -15.56
C ASP A 5 3.33 14.62 -14.44
N ASP A 6 2.75 15.48 -13.61
CA ASP A 6 3.44 16.12 -12.49
C ASP A 6 3.95 15.10 -11.46
N LEU A 7 3.14 14.09 -11.12
CA LEU A 7 3.53 13.03 -10.19
C LEU A 7 4.65 12.16 -10.76
N LEU A 8 4.49 11.70 -12.01
CA LEU A 8 5.47 10.81 -12.65
C LEU A 8 6.82 11.51 -12.85
N GLU A 9 6.81 12.78 -13.25
CA GLU A 9 8.04 13.58 -13.33
C GLU A 9 8.70 13.80 -11.97
N ALA A 10 7.91 14.07 -10.93
CA ALA A 10 8.44 14.25 -9.58
C ALA A 10 9.15 12.98 -9.10
N VAL A 11 8.50 11.82 -9.21
CA VAL A 11 9.07 10.53 -8.78
C VAL A 11 10.36 10.20 -9.55
N ARG A 12 10.41 10.45 -10.87
CA ARG A 12 11.62 10.24 -11.68
C ARG A 12 12.78 11.17 -11.32
N SER A 13 12.49 12.35 -10.77
CA SER A 13 13.52 13.36 -10.51
C SER A 13 14.48 13.01 -9.39
N SER A 14 14.09 12.09 -8.49
CA SER A 14 14.78 11.83 -7.21
C SER A 14 14.96 13.05 -6.30
N ASP A 15 14.31 14.18 -6.62
CA ASP A 15 14.31 15.39 -5.80
C ASP A 15 13.29 15.20 -4.67
N ALA A 16 13.78 15.13 -3.44
CA ALA A 16 12.95 14.85 -2.27
C ALA A 16 11.86 15.92 -2.06
N ASP A 17 12.16 17.19 -2.31
CA ASP A 17 11.19 18.28 -2.12
C ASP A 17 10.11 18.18 -3.19
N ARG A 18 10.52 17.95 -4.45
CA ARG A 18 9.57 17.78 -5.57
C ARG A 18 8.68 16.56 -5.38
N VAL A 19 9.24 15.44 -4.91
CA VAL A 19 8.50 14.21 -4.60
C VAL A 19 7.51 14.43 -3.45
N ASN A 20 7.96 15.03 -2.34
CA ASN A 20 7.09 15.27 -1.19
C ASN A 20 5.93 16.21 -1.57
N ASP A 21 6.20 17.29 -2.30
CA ASP A 21 5.17 18.20 -2.78
C ASP A 21 4.13 17.49 -3.67
N ALA A 22 4.56 16.59 -4.56
CA ALA A 22 3.66 15.84 -5.43
C ALA A 22 2.81 14.84 -4.64
N ILE A 23 3.43 14.11 -3.71
CA ILE A 23 2.76 13.16 -2.80
C ILE A 23 1.73 13.89 -1.92
N ASP A 24 2.08 15.05 -1.38
CA ASP A 24 1.17 15.84 -0.55
C ASP A 24 -0.02 16.36 -1.36
N ARG A 25 0.18 16.78 -2.61
CA ARG A 25 -0.93 17.15 -3.50
C ARG A 25 -1.87 15.98 -3.76
N VAL A 26 -1.33 14.80 -4.06
CA VAL A 26 -2.12 13.57 -4.25
C VAL A 26 -2.88 13.22 -2.97
N GLY A 27 -2.24 13.31 -1.81
CA GLY A 27 -2.88 13.02 -0.52
C GLY A 27 -4.04 13.96 -0.17
N ASN A 28 -4.05 15.18 -0.75
CA ASN A 28 -5.12 16.17 -0.57
C ASN A 28 -6.27 16.06 -1.58
N LEU A 29 -6.17 15.16 -2.57
CA LEU A 29 -7.27 14.88 -3.49
C LEU A 29 -8.39 14.11 -2.79
N GLU A 30 -9.60 14.23 -3.32
CA GLU A 30 -10.72 13.41 -2.83
C GLU A 30 -10.45 11.92 -3.12
N PRO A 31 -10.94 10.99 -2.29
CA PRO A 31 -10.65 9.56 -2.47
C PRO A 31 -11.04 9.01 -3.85
N ALA A 32 -12.11 9.53 -4.45
CA ALA A 32 -12.52 9.16 -5.81
C ALA A 32 -11.49 9.60 -6.87
N GLU A 33 -10.93 10.80 -6.72
CA GLU A 33 -9.91 11.35 -7.62
C GLU A 33 -8.58 10.60 -7.45
N ARG A 34 -8.18 10.28 -6.22
CA ARG A 34 -7.01 9.43 -5.93
C ARG A 34 -7.13 8.07 -6.60
N GLY A 35 -8.29 7.43 -6.50
CA GLY A 35 -8.56 6.15 -7.15
C GLY A 35 -8.53 6.24 -8.67
N ALA A 36 -9.08 7.30 -9.27
CA ALA A 36 -8.99 7.50 -10.72
C ALA A 36 -7.54 7.72 -11.18
N LEU A 37 -6.77 8.50 -10.42
CA LEU A 37 -5.36 8.74 -10.69
C LEU A 37 -4.52 7.46 -10.54
N LEU A 38 -4.87 6.59 -9.59
CA LEU A 38 -4.25 5.24 -9.47
C LEU A 38 -4.47 4.44 -10.75
N ASP A 39 -5.72 4.35 -11.21
CA ASP A 39 -6.08 3.59 -12.42
C ASP A 39 -5.30 4.08 -13.64
N GLU A 40 -5.06 5.39 -13.73
CA GLU A 40 -4.32 6.01 -14.82
C GLU A 40 -2.81 5.79 -14.72
N THR A 41 -2.23 5.91 -13.52
CA THR A 41 -0.77 6.01 -13.33
C THR A 41 -0.09 4.72 -12.93
N VAL A 42 -0.82 3.70 -12.45
CA VAL A 42 -0.19 2.53 -11.82
C VAL A 42 0.75 1.77 -12.76
N SER A 43 0.43 1.69 -14.04
CA SER A 43 1.30 1.03 -15.03
C SER A 43 2.61 1.80 -15.24
N ASP A 44 2.55 3.13 -15.24
CA ASP A 44 3.74 3.98 -15.38
C ASP A 44 4.58 3.97 -14.09
N LEU A 45 3.94 3.94 -12.93
CA LEU A 45 4.61 3.79 -11.64
C LEU A 45 5.36 2.45 -11.57
N ALA A 46 4.71 1.34 -11.91
CA ALA A 46 5.35 0.02 -11.99
C ALA A 46 6.52 0.03 -12.99
N ALA A 47 6.36 0.64 -14.16
CA ALA A 47 7.44 0.77 -15.12
C ALA A 47 8.63 1.59 -14.58
N ILE A 48 8.40 2.70 -13.86
CA ILE A 48 9.47 3.47 -13.22
C ILE A 48 10.17 2.64 -12.14
N TYR A 49 9.41 1.88 -11.35
CA TYR A 49 9.93 1.00 -10.31
C TYR A 49 10.88 -0.04 -10.89
N ASP A 50 10.44 -0.78 -11.90
CA ASP A 50 11.19 -1.89 -12.52
C ASP A 50 12.48 -1.45 -13.21
N HIS A 51 12.47 -0.27 -13.84
CA HIS A 51 13.58 0.20 -14.67
C HIS A 51 14.58 1.09 -13.92
N SER A 52 14.31 1.41 -12.65
CA SER A 52 15.17 2.31 -11.87
C SER A 52 16.18 1.54 -11.01
N ASP A 53 17.46 1.78 -11.24
CA ASP A 53 18.53 1.33 -10.35
C ASP A 53 18.60 2.17 -9.05
N ASP A 54 17.98 3.36 -9.03
CA ASP A 54 17.97 4.25 -7.87
C ASP A 54 16.90 3.85 -6.86
N GLY A 55 17.34 3.41 -5.67
CA GLY A 55 16.47 3.03 -4.55
C GLY A 55 15.63 4.19 -3.99
N TYR A 56 16.07 5.45 -4.13
CA TYR A 56 15.24 6.60 -3.77
C TYR A 56 14.08 6.80 -4.74
N VAL A 57 14.31 6.62 -6.04
CA VAL A 57 13.23 6.66 -7.05
C VAL A 57 12.26 5.52 -6.81
N ARG A 58 12.73 4.29 -6.63
CA ARG A 58 11.87 3.14 -6.31
C ARG A 58 11.07 3.36 -5.03
N GLN A 59 11.69 3.91 -3.98
CA GLN A 59 10.99 4.26 -2.75
C GLN A 59 9.91 5.32 -2.99
N SER A 60 10.22 6.33 -3.80
CA SER A 60 9.28 7.40 -4.16
C SER A 60 8.07 6.87 -4.92
N VAL A 61 8.26 5.94 -5.85
CA VAL A 61 7.16 5.23 -6.52
C VAL A 61 6.25 4.56 -5.49
N VAL A 62 6.84 3.78 -4.56
CA VAL A 62 6.05 3.06 -3.56
C VAL A 62 5.27 4.01 -2.65
N ARG A 63 5.86 5.14 -2.25
CA ARG A 63 5.14 6.16 -1.48
C ARG A 63 4.03 6.84 -2.27
N ALA A 64 4.21 7.05 -3.57
CA ALA A 64 3.17 7.61 -4.43
C ALA A 64 1.99 6.62 -4.57
N ALA A 65 2.28 5.34 -4.85
CA ALA A 65 1.27 4.29 -4.91
C ALA A 65 0.49 4.15 -3.59
N ASP A 66 1.17 4.24 -2.44
CA ASP A 66 0.57 4.26 -1.10
C ASP A 66 -0.44 5.41 -0.93
N GLN A 67 -0.07 6.62 -1.38
CA GLN A 67 -1.01 7.75 -1.37
C GLN A 67 -2.13 7.62 -2.39
N LEU A 68 -2.00 6.82 -3.44
CA LEU A 68 -3.06 6.61 -4.42
C LEU A 68 -4.01 5.48 -4.01
N CYS A 69 -3.53 4.55 -3.19
CA CYS A 69 -4.29 3.40 -2.72
C CYS A 69 -5.57 3.84 -1.97
N PRO A 70 -6.70 3.16 -2.21
CA PRO A 70 -7.89 3.37 -1.39
C PRO A 70 -7.60 2.99 0.07
N GLY A 71 -7.72 3.96 0.97
CA GLY A 71 -7.73 3.74 2.41
C GLY A 71 -9.15 3.54 2.94
N LEU A 72 -9.32 3.60 4.26
CA LEU A 72 -10.62 3.52 4.97
C LEU A 72 -11.70 4.47 4.42
N SER A 73 -11.28 5.62 3.88
CA SER A 73 -12.18 6.63 3.32
C SER A 73 -12.99 6.11 2.12
N ALA A 74 -12.47 5.15 1.36
CA ALA A 74 -13.18 4.57 0.22
C ALA A 74 -14.40 3.75 0.67
N ALA A 75 -14.28 2.98 1.76
CA ALA A 75 -15.39 2.18 2.30
C ALA A 75 -16.56 3.04 2.78
N PHE A 76 -16.28 4.16 3.45
CA PHE A 76 -17.31 5.12 3.85
C PHE A 76 -18.07 5.70 2.65
N LEU A 77 -17.36 5.98 1.56
CA LEU A 77 -17.97 6.53 0.34
C LEU A 77 -18.77 5.49 -0.44
N ILE A 78 -18.47 4.19 -0.30
CA ILE A 78 -19.31 3.11 -0.83
C ILE A 78 -20.66 3.09 -0.11
N ASP A 79 -20.65 3.19 1.23
CA ASP A 79 -21.89 3.21 2.02
C ASP A 79 -22.78 4.43 1.68
N ASP A 80 -22.17 5.59 1.41
CA ASP A 80 -22.87 6.80 0.92
C ASP A 80 -23.23 6.73 -0.59
N GLY A 81 -23.00 5.60 -1.26
CA GLY A 81 -23.36 5.36 -2.66
C GLY A 81 -22.57 6.18 -3.69
N ARG A 82 -21.39 6.68 -3.32
CA ARG A 82 -20.54 7.52 -4.19
C ARG A 82 -19.47 6.75 -4.94
N LEU A 83 -19.10 5.57 -4.45
CA LEU A 83 -18.13 4.69 -5.07
C LEU A 83 -18.72 3.28 -5.22
N GLU A 84 -18.36 2.62 -6.31
CA GLU A 84 -18.71 1.22 -6.54
C GLU A 84 -17.74 0.31 -5.78
N ARG A 85 -18.27 -0.65 -5.00
CA ARG A 85 -17.47 -1.61 -4.20
C ARG A 85 -16.42 -2.32 -5.07
N GLU A 86 -16.84 -2.83 -6.22
CA GLU A 86 -15.95 -3.54 -7.16
C GLU A 86 -14.78 -2.67 -7.65
N ALA A 87 -14.98 -1.34 -7.78
CA ALA A 87 -13.90 -0.45 -8.18
C ALA A 87 -12.86 -0.26 -7.06
N VAL A 88 -13.31 -0.23 -5.81
CA VAL A 88 -12.43 -0.15 -4.65
C VAL A 88 -11.63 -1.44 -4.47
N GLU A 89 -12.29 -2.60 -4.61
CA GLU A 89 -11.63 -3.92 -4.57
C GLU A 89 -10.54 -4.04 -5.62
N ARG A 90 -10.86 -3.77 -6.90
CA ARG A 90 -9.86 -3.83 -7.99
C ARG A 90 -8.64 -2.93 -7.74
N ARG A 91 -8.85 -1.75 -7.15
CA ARG A 91 -7.76 -0.81 -6.82
C ARG A 91 -6.93 -1.30 -5.64
N ALA A 92 -7.56 -1.90 -4.63
CA ALA A 92 -6.87 -2.53 -3.51
C ALA A 92 -6.06 -3.75 -3.98
N ASP A 93 -6.60 -4.58 -4.87
CA ASP A 93 -5.89 -5.72 -5.50
C ASP A 93 -4.66 -5.22 -6.26
N THR A 94 -4.85 -4.19 -7.08
CA THR A 94 -3.80 -3.60 -7.91
C THR A 94 -2.66 -3.03 -7.06
N ALA A 95 -2.99 -2.23 -6.04
CA ALA A 95 -2.00 -1.68 -5.12
C ALA A 95 -1.32 -2.78 -4.29
N GLY A 96 -2.10 -3.75 -3.81
CA GLY A 96 -1.60 -4.87 -3.02
C GLY A 96 -0.60 -5.74 -3.78
N GLY A 97 -0.90 -6.09 -5.04
CA GLY A 97 0.03 -6.80 -5.92
C GLY A 97 1.35 -6.05 -6.09
N PHE A 98 1.28 -4.75 -6.36
CA PHE A 98 2.47 -3.91 -6.46
C PHE A 98 3.29 -3.86 -5.15
N PHE A 99 2.64 -3.78 -3.99
CA PHE A 99 3.36 -3.79 -2.71
C PHE A 99 3.96 -5.17 -2.35
N LEU A 100 3.35 -6.27 -2.78
CA LEU A 100 3.91 -7.62 -2.65
C LEU A 100 5.19 -7.81 -3.48
N GLU A 101 5.31 -7.13 -4.62
CA GLU A 101 6.58 -7.09 -5.35
C GLU A 101 7.59 -6.19 -4.62
N ALA A 102 7.17 -5.00 -4.22
CA ALA A 102 8.04 -4.01 -3.59
C ALA A 102 8.58 -4.41 -2.20
N ILE A 103 7.91 -5.31 -1.48
CA ILE A 103 8.39 -5.83 -0.20
C ILE A 103 9.63 -6.73 -0.35
N LEU A 104 9.93 -7.19 -1.58
CA LEU A 104 11.12 -7.99 -1.90
C LEU A 104 12.31 -7.13 -2.36
N ASP A 105 12.15 -5.81 -2.45
CA ASP A 105 13.20 -4.91 -2.93
C ASP A 105 14.49 -5.05 -2.10
N ALA A 106 15.65 -4.94 -2.75
CA ALA A 106 16.94 -4.96 -2.09
C ALA A 106 17.12 -3.79 -1.10
N ASP A 107 16.54 -2.63 -1.39
CA ASP A 107 16.58 -1.45 -0.53
C ASP A 107 15.54 -1.56 0.60
N GLY A 108 16.03 -1.58 1.84
CA GLY A 108 15.18 -1.69 3.03
C GLY A 108 14.17 -0.56 3.20
N ARG A 109 14.41 0.62 2.62
CA ARG A 109 13.49 1.76 2.68
C ARG A 109 12.29 1.58 1.76
N VAL A 110 12.51 0.93 0.61
CA VAL A 110 11.43 0.52 -0.28
C VAL A 110 10.55 -0.49 0.42
N ARG A 111 11.16 -1.53 1.02
CA ARG A 111 10.42 -2.55 1.78
C ARG A 111 9.59 -1.94 2.91
N GLN A 112 10.14 -0.98 3.66
CA GLN A 112 9.39 -0.27 4.71
C GLN A 112 8.20 0.53 4.17
N SER A 113 8.31 1.13 2.98
CA SER A 113 7.17 1.78 2.33
C SER A 113 6.13 0.76 1.88
N ALA A 114 6.55 -0.37 1.31
CA ALA A 114 5.65 -1.43 0.88
C ALA A 114 4.87 -2.04 2.08
N THR A 115 5.54 -2.27 3.22
CA THR A 115 4.87 -2.70 4.46
C THR A 115 3.81 -1.71 4.94
N ARG A 116 4.02 -0.39 4.77
CA ARG A 116 2.99 0.61 5.09
C ARG A 116 1.82 0.55 4.12
N GLY A 117 2.09 0.49 2.82
CA GLY A 117 1.05 0.36 1.78
C GLY A 117 0.18 -0.89 1.97
N LEU A 118 0.78 -2.04 2.27
CA LEU A 118 0.04 -3.27 2.58
C LEU A 118 -0.92 -3.12 3.77
N LYS A 119 -0.54 -2.34 4.81
CA LYS A 119 -1.45 -2.08 5.94
C LYS A 119 -2.69 -1.30 5.50
N ASP A 120 -2.54 -0.37 4.57
CA ASP A 120 -3.67 0.39 4.04
C ASP A 120 -4.57 -0.48 3.16
N VAL A 121 -3.99 -1.41 2.41
CA VAL A 121 -4.75 -2.47 1.71
C VAL A 121 -5.56 -3.32 2.68
N TYR A 122 -4.94 -3.80 3.77
CA TYR A 122 -5.66 -4.61 4.78
C TYR A 122 -6.77 -3.83 5.47
N ARG A 123 -6.53 -2.55 5.79
CA ARG A 123 -7.56 -1.65 6.34
C ARG A 123 -8.73 -1.49 5.37
N CYS A 124 -8.45 -1.39 4.08
CA CYS A 124 -9.48 -1.32 3.05
C CYS A 124 -10.35 -2.58 3.09
N TYR A 125 -9.77 -3.77 2.96
CA TYR A 125 -10.54 -5.02 3.00
C TYR A 125 -11.26 -5.28 4.33
N ASP A 126 -10.64 -4.93 5.46
CA ASP A 126 -11.27 -5.04 6.78
C ASP A 126 -12.54 -4.18 6.85
N SER A 127 -12.53 -3.00 6.22
CA SER A 127 -13.71 -2.13 6.13
C SER A 127 -14.75 -2.62 5.12
N LEU A 128 -14.33 -3.43 4.14
CA LEU A 128 -15.22 -4.10 3.20
C LEU A 128 -15.75 -5.43 3.75
N GLU A 129 -15.39 -5.79 4.98
CA GLU A 129 -15.68 -7.08 5.63
C GLU A 129 -15.21 -8.28 4.80
N ASP A 130 -14.08 -8.12 4.09
CA ASP A 130 -13.50 -9.13 3.21
C ASP A 130 -12.25 -9.77 3.84
N ASP A 131 -12.50 -10.62 4.83
CA ASP A 131 -11.47 -11.41 5.50
C ASP A 131 -10.79 -12.40 4.54
N GLU A 132 -11.47 -12.84 3.47
CA GLU A 132 -10.92 -13.78 2.48
C GLU A 132 -9.73 -13.16 1.75
N SER A 133 -9.88 -11.92 1.29
CA SER A 133 -8.80 -11.18 0.63
C SER A 133 -7.61 -10.95 1.58
N ILE A 134 -7.84 -10.59 2.85
CA ILE A 134 -6.74 -10.43 3.83
C ILE A 134 -6.02 -11.77 4.08
N ALA A 135 -6.77 -12.87 4.17
CA ALA A 135 -6.19 -14.20 4.36
C ALA A 135 -5.38 -14.67 3.14
N ALA A 136 -5.79 -14.28 1.93
CA ALA A 136 -5.03 -14.51 0.71
C ALA A 136 -3.66 -13.80 0.75
N PHE A 137 -3.61 -12.52 1.16
CA PHE A 137 -2.34 -11.81 1.37
C PHE A 137 -1.46 -12.47 2.44
N ALA A 138 -2.02 -12.92 3.56
CA ALA A 138 -1.25 -13.62 4.59
C ALA A 138 -0.63 -14.92 4.07
N THR A 139 -1.36 -15.65 3.22
CA THR A 139 -0.88 -16.89 2.57
C THR A 139 0.23 -16.59 1.56
N GLU A 140 0.05 -15.56 0.73
CA GLU A 140 1.06 -15.15 -0.25
C GLU A 140 2.36 -14.70 0.44
N LEU A 141 2.26 -13.90 1.51
CA LEU A 141 3.43 -13.49 2.30
C LEU A 141 4.12 -14.66 3.00
N GLU A 142 3.39 -15.70 3.40
CA GLU A 142 4.00 -16.93 3.89
C GLU A 142 4.80 -17.65 2.81
N SER A 143 4.25 -17.73 1.59
CA SER A 143 4.94 -18.30 0.43
C SER A 143 6.21 -17.51 0.11
N LEU A 144 6.12 -16.19 -0.04
CA LEU A 144 7.26 -15.31 -0.28
C LEU A 144 8.33 -15.43 0.81
N ALA A 145 7.91 -15.50 2.09
CA ALA A 145 8.86 -15.66 3.19
C ALA A 145 9.59 -16.99 3.13
N ALA A 146 9.03 -18.05 2.53
CA ALA A 146 9.69 -19.35 2.43
C ALA A 146 10.93 -19.31 1.54
N ASP A 147 10.91 -18.49 0.49
CA ASP A 147 11.99 -18.35 -0.50
C ASP A 147 13.04 -17.30 -0.12
N GLU A 148 12.75 -16.50 0.90
CA GLU A 148 13.59 -15.37 1.32
C GLU A 148 14.31 -15.60 2.65
N ASP A 149 15.42 -14.87 2.82
CA ASP A 149 16.24 -14.88 4.02
C ASP A 149 16.52 -13.47 4.57
N GLY A 150 17.05 -13.43 5.79
CA GLY A 150 17.58 -12.21 6.40
C GLY A 150 16.55 -11.07 6.50
N ALA A 151 16.94 -9.90 6.02
CA ALA A 151 16.14 -8.67 6.19
C ALA A 151 14.90 -8.61 5.29
N ILE A 152 14.87 -9.33 4.16
CA ILE A 152 13.70 -9.43 3.29
C ILE A 152 12.66 -10.29 4.00
N ARG A 153 13.04 -11.53 4.35
CA ARG A 153 12.18 -12.45 5.13
C ARG A 153 11.57 -11.80 6.36
N LYS A 154 12.37 -11.01 7.09
CA LYS A 154 11.89 -10.28 8.27
C LYS A 154 10.72 -9.35 7.95
N HIS A 155 10.83 -8.50 6.93
CA HIS A 155 9.77 -7.57 6.57
C HIS A 155 8.55 -8.30 5.99
N VAL A 156 8.75 -9.35 5.20
CA VAL A 156 7.65 -10.20 4.69
C VAL A 156 6.85 -10.81 5.85
N LEU A 157 7.53 -11.41 6.83
CA LEU A 157 6.88 -11.97 8.02
C LEU A 157 6.26 -10.91 8.93
N GLU A 158 6.78 -9.68 8.94
CA GLU A 158 6.13 -8.56 9.62
C GLU A 158 4.81 -8.19 8.94
N SER A 159 4.81 -8.02 7.62
CA SER A 159 3.60 -7.78 6.85
C SER A 159 2.58 -8.92 6.96
N LYS A 160 3.04 -10.19 7.07
CA LYS A 160 2.14 -11.33 7.33
C LYS A 160 1.45 -11.19 8.67
N ARG A 161 2.20 -10.90 9.74
CA ARG A 161 1.64 -10.69 11.08
C ARG A 161 0.67 -9.52 11.11
N ASP A 162 0.92 -8.49 10.31
CA ASP A 162 -0.01 -7.37 10.16
C ASP A 162 -1.32 -7.83 9.49
N ALA A 163 -1.28 -8.64 8.42
CA ALA A 163 -2.48 -9.22 7.83
C ALA A 163 -3.25 -10.10 8.84
N GLU A 164 -2.55 -11.00 9.54
CA GLU A 164 -3.13 -11.84 10.60
C GLU A 164 -3.74 -11.03 11.74
N PHE A 165 -3.18 -9.85 12.05
CA PHE A 165 -3.76 -8.94 13.02
C PHE A 165 -5.12 -8.39 12.55
N PHE A 166 -5.26 -8.02 11.27
CA PHE A 166 -6.53 -7.55 10.73
C PHE A 166 -7.62 -8.63 10.71
N LEU A 167 -7.26 -9.90 10.52
CA LEU A 167 -8.19 -11.05 10.61
C LEU A 167 -8.74 -11.30 12.03
N GLN A 168 -8.19 -10.65 13.06
CA GLN A 168 -8.70 -10.79 14.42
C GLN A 168 -9.95 -9.93 14.63
N SER A 169 -10.83 -10.40 15.52
CA SER A 169 -11.99 -9.61 15.94
C SER A 169 -11.56 -8.20 16.43
N PRO A 170 -12.37 -7.15 16.25
CA PRO A 170 -12.03 -5.80 16.70
C PRO A 170 -11.65 -5.72 18.19
N GLY A 171 -12.32 -6.52 19.03
CA GLY A 171 -12.00 -6.62 20.46
C GLY A 171 -10.63 -7.27 20.73
N SER A 172 -10.28 -8.32 19.99
CA SER A 172 -8.96 -8.96 20.06
C SER A 172 -7.85 -8.00 19.61
N ARG A 173 -8.10 -7.21 18.55
CA ARG A 173 -7.16 -6.19 18.05
C ARG A 173 -6.87 -5.08 19.05
N LEU A 174 -7.91 -4.58 19.73
CA LEU A 174 -7.75 -3.57 20.79
C LEU A 174 -6.89 -4.10 21.94
N LEU A 175 -7.15 -5.32 22.41
CA LEU A 175 -6.37 -5.96 23.48
C LEU A 175 -4.92 -6.21 23.05
N GLY A 176 -4.70 -6.71 21.83
CA GLY A 176 -3.36 -6.95 21.30
C GLY A 176 -2.57 -5.66 21.01
N SER A 177 -3.25 -4.54 20.72
CA SER A 177 -2.60 -3.23 20.56
C SER A 177 -2.19 -2.66 21.91
N LEU A 178 -3.06 -2.75 22.92
CA LEU A 178 -2.75 -2.34 24.30
C LEU A 178 -1.60 -3.17 24.88
N ALA A 179 -1.59 -4.49 24.68
CA ALA A 179 -0.50 -5.34 25.17
C ALA A 179 0.87 -4.93 24.59
N ARG A 180 0.92 -4.56 23.30
CA ARG A 180 2.14 -4.04 22.65
C ARG A 180 2.54 -2.65 23.13
N GLU A 181 1.58 -1.78 23.44
CA GLU A 181 1.85 -0.43 23.94
C GLU A 181 2.38 -0.43 25.38
N PHE A 182 1.98 -1.43 26.18
CA PHE A 182 2.32 -1.53 27.60
C PHE A 182 3.30 -2.65 27.97
N ASP A 183 3.94 -3.31 26.98
CA ASP A 183 4.85 -4.47 27.16
C ASP A 183 4.26 -5.55 28.12
N LEU A 184 2.96 -5.86 27.96
CA LEU A 184 2.24 -6.86 28.77
C LEU A 184 2.30 -8.27 28.17
#